data_AF-A0A1Y3BUE5-F1
#
_entry.id   AF-A0A1Y3BUE5-F1
#
_cell.length_a   1.000
_cell.length_b   1.000
_cell.length_c   1.000
_cell.angle_alpha   90.00
_cell.angle_beta   90.00
_cell.angle_gamma   90.00
#
_symmetry.space_group_name_H-M   'P 1'
#
loop_
_entity.id
_entity.type
_entity.pdbx_description
1 polymer ?
#
loop_
_entity_poly.entity_id
_entity_poly.type
_entity_poly.pdbx_seq_one_letter_code
_entity_poly.pdbx_strand_id
1 'polypeptide(L)'
;MEEKLPKFNVEITDDRLYDGARELISKIRPEWPLNRLSFKIFTDGITNRLIGVYLDPRNKHDMVLIRIYGENTDLFIDRNAECCNMRIMYKHGLSAPIYGTFLNGICYGYSPGRVLDEKLVRDPNISQLIAEKMAQMHTLKPMKTTISNIQKSPIQACLFRDMKKFIALVDSALPLKISTNKK
;
A
#
# COMPACT_ATOMS: atom_id res chain seq x y z
N MET A 1 16.99 -0.66 17.50
CA MET A 1 15.79 0.05 17.96
C MET A 1 14.91 0.26 16.75
N GLU A 2 13.78 -0.43 16.65
CA GLU A 2 12.94 -0.39 15.45
C GLU A 2 12.10 0.88 15.50
N GLU A 3 12.52 1.90 14.78
CA GLU A 3 11.87 3.21 14.78
C GLU A 3 10.40 3.05 14.36
N LYS A 4 9.47 3.50 15.20
CA LYS A 4 8.03 3.36 14.93
C LYS A 4 7.67 4.31 13.80
N LEU A 5 6.94 3.80 12.80
CA LEU A 5 6.51 4.62 11.67
C LEU A 5 5.63 5.78 12.18
N PRO A 6 5.83 7.03 11.73
CA PRO A 6 4.99 8.16 12.11
C PRO A 6 3.51 7.89 11.83
N LYS A 7 2.67 8.22 12.81
CA LYS A 7 1.21 8.15 12.69
C LYS A 7 0.63 9.55 12.76
N PHE A 8 0.06 10.01 11.68
CA PHE A 8 -0.55 11.33 11.58
C PHE A 8 -2.04 11.25 11.90
N ASN A 9 -2.51 12.10 12.80
CA ASN A 9 -3.94 12.26 13.08
C ASN A 9 -4.58 13.15 12.00
N VAL A 10 -4.73 12.60 10.79
CA VAL A 10 -5.33 13.25 9.62
C VAL A 10 -6.25 12.24 8.95
N GLU A 11 -7.45 12.66 8.60
CA GLU A 11 -8.39 11.90 7.80
C GLU A 11 -8.61 12.64 6.47
N ILE A 12 -8.50 11.91 5.35
CA ILE A 12 -8.65 12.49 4.03
C ILE A 12 -9.88 11.90 3.36
N THR A 13 -10.91 12.72 3.20
CA THR A 13 -12.16 12.38 2.54
C THR A 13 -12.21 12.96 1.13
N ASP A 14 -13.16 12.51 0.31
CA ASP A 14 -13.29 12.94 -1.08
C ASP A 14 -13.58 14.44 -1.22
N ASP A 15 -14.39 14.99 -0.32
CA ASP A 15 -14.73 16.41 -0.26
C ASP A 15 -13.57 17.30 0.21
N ARG A 16 -12.56 16.73 0.91
CA ARG A 16 -11.41 17.47 1.45
C ARG A 16 -10.08 16.91 1.00
N LEU A 17 -10.04 16.28 -0.18
CA LEU A 17 -8.86 15.58 -0.69
C LEU A 17 -7.60 16.46 -0.70
N TYR A 18 -7.70 17.66 -1.26
CA TYR A 18 -6.56 18.57 -1.37
C TYR A 18 -6.18 19.19 -0.03
N ASP A 19 -7.15 19.52 0.82
CA ASP A 19 -6.87 20.15 2.12
C ASP A 19 -6.24 19.16 3.08
N GLY A 20 -6.76 17.93 3.15
CA GLY A 20 -6.16 16.85 3.90
C GLY A 20 -4.76 16.49 3.38
N ALA A 21 -4.56 16.50 2.07
CA ALA A 21 -3.23 16.33 1.48
C ALA A 21 -2.26 17.45 1.90
N ARG A 22 -2.68 18.72 1.90
CA ARG A 22 -1.85 19.85 2.37
C ARG A 22 -1.51 19.72 3.85
N GLU A 23 -2.47 19.35 4.68
CA GLU A 23 -2.24 19.14 6.11
C GLU A 23 -1.23 18.01 6.35
N LEU A 24 -1.32 16.93 5.57
CA LEU A 24 -0.39 15.83 5.69
C LEU A 24 1.03 16.24 5.22
N ILE A 25 1.12 16.98 4.12
CA ILE A 25 2.39 17.45 3.58
C ILE A 25 3.08 18.45 4.51
N SER A 26 2.33 19.32 5.20
CA SER A 26 2.92 20.24 6.18
C SER A 26 3.63 19.52 7.33
N LYS A 27 3.24 18.27 7.63
CA LYS A 27 3.86 17.42 8.64
C LYS A 27 5.05 16.60 8.08
N ILE A 28 5.02 16.22 6.80
CA ILE A 28 6.06 15.37 6.16
C ILE A 28 7.21 16.20 5.55
N ARG A 29 6.88 17.37 5.02
CA ARG A 29 7.77 18.33 4.35
C ARG A 29 7.45 19.74 4.86
N PRO A 30 7.75 20.05 6.14
CA PRO A 30 7.45 21.36 6.72
C PRO A 30 8.12 22.53 5.98
N GLU A 31 9.20 22.26 5.24
CA GLU A 31 9.93 23.21 4.41
C GLU A 31 9.23 23.54 3.08
N TRP A 32 8.22 22.76 2.68
CA TRP A 32 7.50 22.99 1.42
C TRP A 32 6.48 24.13 1.55
N PRO A 33 6.53 25.16 0.69
CA PRO A 33 5.52 26.21 0.67
C PRO A 33 4.17 25.67 0.20
N LEU A 34 3.20 25.56 1.12
CA LEU A 34 1.90 24.90 0.88
C LEU A 34 1.08 25.53 -0.25
N ASN A 35 1.30 26.82 -0.55
CA ASN A 35 0.64 27.56 -1.62
C ASN A 35 1.21 27.27 -3.03
N ARG A 36 2.36 26.60 -3.12
CA ARG A 36 2.99 26.21 -4.40
C ARG A 36 2.87 24.72 -4.69
N LEU A 37 2.16 23.97 -3.86
CA LEU A 37 1.98 22.54 -4.06
C LEU A 37 1.16 22.28 -5.33
N SER A 38 1.69 21.37 -6.15
CA SER A 38 1.00 20.80 -7.28
C SER A 38 0.52 19.40 -6.93
N PHE A 39 -0.60 19.01 -7.53
CA PHE A 39 -1.28 17.75 -7.24
C PHE A 39 -1.48 16.96 -8.53
N LYS A 40 -1.40 15.63 -8.42
CA LYS A 40 -1.73 14.71 -9.50
C LYS A 40 -2.58 13.57 -8.95
N ILE A 41 -3.78 13.40 -9.46
CA ILE A 41 -4.64 12.25 -9.15
C ILE A 41 -4.25 11.10 -10.08
N PHE A 42 -4.12 9.90 -9.52
CA PHE A 42 -3.93 8.67 -10.27
C PHE A 42 -5.23 7.87 -10.26
N THR A 43 -5.78 7.60 -11.44
CA THR A 43 -7.09 6.95 -11.62
C THR A 43 -7.01 5.47 -11.96
N ASP A 44 -5.79 4.94 -12.15
CA ASP A 44 -5.58 3.55 -12.58
C ASP A 44 -5.72 2.52 -11.43
N GLY A 45 -5.94 3.00 -10.21
CA GLY A 45 -6.19 2.16 -9.04
C GLY A 45 -7.63 1.69 -8.99
N ILE A 46 -7.85 0.38 -8.83
CA ILE A 46 -9.19 -0.21 -8.73
C ILE A 46 -9.83 0.09 -7.36
N THR A 47 -9.07 -0.12 -6.28
CA THR A 47 -9.62 -0.15 -4.92
C THR A 47 -9.23 1.04 -4.05
N ASN A 48 -8.13 1.72 -4.35
CA ASN A 48 -7.59 2.81 -3.52
C ASN A 48 -7.49 4.10 -4.32
N ARG A 49 -7.76 5.23 -3.68
CA ARG A 49 -7.50 6.55 -4.25
C ARG A 49 -6.03 6.92 -4.01
N LEU A 50 -5.37 7.45 -5.04
CA LEU A 50 -3.96 7.81 -4.98
C LEU A 50 -3.77 9.23 -5.51
N ILE A 51 -3.20 10.09 -4.68
CA ILE A 51 -2.82 11.46 -5.02
C ILE A 51 -1.32 11.66 -4.82
N GLY A 52 -0.65 12.23 -5.80
CA GLY A 52 0.73 12.68 -5.71
C GLY A 52 0.81 14.17 -5.46
N VAL A 53 1.66 14.59 -4.53
CA VAL A 53 1.93 15.99 -4.20
C VAL A 53 3.40 16.30 -4.45
N TYR A 54 3.69 17.39 -5.14
CA TYR A 54 5.05 17.79 -5.53
C TYR A 54 5.16 19.32 -5.67
N LEU A 55 6.36 19.88 -5.52
CA LEU A 55 6.60 21.31 -5.69
C LEU A 55 6.87 21.69 -7.15
N ASP A 56 7.79 20.98 -7.80
CA ASP A 56 8.22 21.29 -9.16
C ASP A 56 7.69 20.25 -10.15
N PRO A 57 6.83 20.63 -11.10
CA PRO A 57 6.39 19.74 -12.17
C PRO A 57 7.52 19.13 -13.01
N ARG A 58 8.69 19.78 -13.05
CA ARG A 58 9.88 19.33 -13.79
C ARG A 58 10.70 18.30 -13.00
N ASN A 59 10.63 18.34 -11.66
CA ASN A 59 11.31 17.40 -10.79
C ASN A 59 10.29 16.67 -9.92
N LYS A 60 9.83 15.51 -10.38
CA LYS A 60 8.87 14.67 -9.65
C LYS A 60 9.53 13.65 -8.72
N HIS A 61 10.86 13.69 -8.57
CA HIS A 61 11.59 12.70 -7.75
C HIS A 61 11.29 12.83 -6.27
N ASP A 62 10.95 14.04 -5.81
CA ASP A 62 10.60 14.33 -4.43
C ASP A 62 9.08 14.22 -4.15
N MET A 63 8.30 13.78 -5.14
CA MET A 63 6.85 13.63 -5.02
C MET A 63 6.48 12.68 -3.89
N VAL A 64 5.54 13.13 -3.06
CA VAL A 64 4.92 12.34 -2.01
C VAL A 64 3.60 11.76 -2.54
N LEU A 65 3.48 10.44 -2.49
CA LEU A 65 2.24 9.73 -2.77
C LEU A 65 1.43 9.57 -1.48
N ILE A 66 0.15 9.90 -1.56
CA ILE A 66 -0.84 9.74 -0.50
C ILE A 66 -1.88 8.74 -1.03
N ARG A 67 -1.90 7.56 -0.42
CA ARG A 67 -2.83 6.48 -0.76
C ARG A 67 -3.90 6.38 0.33
N ILE A 68 -5.13 6.66 -0.06
CA ILE A 68 -6.31 6.55 0.80
C ILE A 68 -6.90 5.16 0.59
N TYR A 69 -7.15 4.45 1.69
CA TYR A 69 -7.69 3.09 1.62
C TYR A 69 -9.14 3.09 1.13
N GLY A 70 -9.46 2.14 0.25
CA GLY A 70 -10.85 1.92 -0.17
C GLY A 70 -11.71 1.32 0.94
N GLU A 71 -13.02 1.52 0.82
CA GLU A 71 -14.00 0.93 1.73
C GLU A 71 -13.84 -0.60 1.79
N ASN A 72 -14.01 -1.16 2.98
CA ASN A 72 -13.99 -2.61 3.24
C ASN A 72 -12.68 -3.34 2.88
N THR A 73 -11.61 -2.63 2.49
CA THR A 73 -10.32 -3.27 2.17
C THR A 73 -9.59 -3.80 3.42
N ASP A 74 -9.95 -3.31 4.61
CA ASP A 74 -9.42 -3.78 5.89
C ASP A 74 -9.90 -5.19 6.28
N LEU A 75 -10.97 -5.70 5.64
CA LEU A 75 -11.42 -7.08 5.83
C LEU A 75 -10.36 -8.11 5.38
N PHE A 76 -9.45 -7.69 4.49
CA PHE A 76 -8.48 -8.59 3.85
C PHE A 76 -7.02 -8.14 4.02
N ILE A 77 -6.78 -6.83 4.18
CA ILE A 77 -5.43 -6.27 4.16
C ILE A 77 -4.98 -5.94 5.57
N ASP A 78 -3.95 -6.66 6.06
CA ASP A 78 -3.24 -6.28 7.28
C ASP A 78 -2.31 -5.08 6.99
N ARG A 79 -2.74 -3.88 7.39
CA ARG A 79 -2.01 -2.63 7.20
C ARG A 79 -0.66 -2.61 7.92
N ASN A 80 -0.55 -3.28 9.06
CA ASN A 80 0.70 -3.34 9.80
C ASN A 80 1.70 -4.22 9.06
N ALA A 81 1.26 -5.39 8.58
CA ALA A 81 2.08 -6.26 7.75
C ALA A 81 2.52 -5.57 6.45
N GLU A 82 1.61 -4.83 5.79
CA GLU A 82 1.92 -4.05 4.59
C GLU A 82 3.03 -3.02 4.86
N CYS A 83 2.88 -2.20 5.91
CA CYS A 83 3.90 -1.21 6.29
C CYS A 83 5.24 -1.87 6.62
N CYS A 84 5.23 -2.99 7.35
CA CYS A 84 6.45 -3.73 7.68
C CYS A 84 7.16 -4.22 6.41
N ASN A 85 6.41 -4.85 5.50
CA ASN A 85 6.96 -5.37 4.24
C ASN A 85 7.57 -4.26 3.39
N MET A 86 6.85 -3.14 3.22
CA MET A 86 7.36 -1.98 2.48
C MET A 86 8.66 -1.43 3.09
N ARG A 87 8.78 -1.38 4.42
CA ARG A 87 10.03 -0.94 5.09
C ARG A 87 11.20 -1.88 4.83
N ILE A 88 10.98 -3.20 4.87
CA ILE A 88 12.02 -4.18 4.57
C ILE A 88 12.48 -4.05 3.12
N MET A 89 11.52 -3.93 2.19
CA MET A 89 11.82 -3.75 0.77
C MET A 89 12.57 -2.44 0.53
N TYR A 90 12.20 -1.34 1.18
CA TYR A 90 12.93 -0.06 1.08
C TYR A 90 14.39 -0.18 1.53
N LYS A 91 14.66 -0.87 2.66
CA LYS A 91 16.03 -1.12 3.14
C LYS A 91 16.90 -1.88 2.13
N HIS A 92 16.29 -2.61 1.20
CA HIS A 92 16.98 -3.37 0.15
C HIS A 92 16.84 -2.72 -1.24
N GLY A 93 16.36 -1.47 -1.33
CA GLY A 93 16.21 -0.75 -2.60
C GLY A 93 15.11 -1.29 -3.52
N LEU A 94 14.13 -2.01 -2.98
CA LEU A 94 13.04 -2.64 -3.73
C LEU A 94 11.69 -1.92 -3.60
N SER A 95 11.60 -0.91 -2.74
CA SER A 95 10.40 -0.09 -2.58
C SER A 95 10.79 1.37 -2.33
N ALA A 96 9.81 2.27 -2.43
CA ALA A 96 9.99 3.67 -2.08
C ALA A 96 9.99 3.87 -0.54
N PRO A 97 10.56 4.98 -0.03
CA PRO A 97 10.52 5.28 1.40
C PRO A 97 9.07 5.50 1.87
N ILE A 98 8.74 4.99 3.06
CA ILE A 98 7.47 5.30 3.71
C ILE A 98 7.68 6.50 4.62
N TYR A 99 6.84 7.52 4.50
CA TYR A 99 6.89 8.71 5.36
C TYR A 99 6.00 8.56 6.59
N GLY A 100 4.87 7.87 6.46
CA GLY A 100 4.00 7.58 7.60
C GLY A 100 2.65 6.99 7.21
N THR A 101 1.85 6.67 8.23
CA THR A 101 0.43 6.33 8.09
C THR A 101 -0.43 7.45 8.64
N PHE A 102 -1.64 7.58 8.13
CA PHE A 102 -2.68 8.47 8.66
C PHE A 102 -3.97 7.68 8.91
N LEU A 103 -5.04 8.32 9.39
CA LEU A 103 -6.21 7.60 9.93
C LEU A 103 -6.82 6.62 8.93
N ASN A 104 -6.87 6.99 7.65
CA ASN A 104 -7.45 6.21 6.57
C ASN A 104 -6.49 5.96 5.40
N GLY A 105 -5.17 5.87 5.66
CA GLY A 105 -4.22 5.60 4.59
C GLY A 105 -2.74 5.60 4.94
N ILE A 106 -1.91 5.65 3.90
CA ILE A 106 -0.44 5.66 3.99
C ILE A 106 0.16 6.67 3.01
N CYS A 107 1.29 7.25 3.39
CA CYS A 107 2.06 8.16 2.54
C CYS A 107 3.51 7.66 2.36
N TYR A 108 3.98 7.70 1.12
CA TYR A 108 5.27 7.14 0.71
C TYR A 108 5.83 7.86 -0.53
N GLY A 109 7.10 7.62 -0.84
CA GLY A 109 7.78 8.26 -1.96
C GLY A 109 7.28 7.79 -3.33
N TYR A 110 7.41 8.65 -4.33
CA TYR A 110 7.16 8.30 -5.72
C TYR A 110 8.36 7.54 -6.33
N SER A 111 8.09 6.41 -6.98
CA SER A 111 9.08 5.72 -7.80
C SER A 111 8.99 6.24 -9.25
N PRO A 112 10.00 6.98 -9.74
CA PRO A 112 9.99 7.50 -11.10
C PRO A 112 10.08 6.35 -12.11
N GLY A 113 9.22 6.37 -13.12
CA GLY A 113 9.23 5.38 -14.17
C GLY A 113 7.92 5.31 -14.94
N ARG A 114 7.85 4.36 -15.88
CA ARG A 114 6.65 4.01 -16.63
C ARG A 114 6.21 2.62 -16.21
N VAL A 115 4.91 2.46 -15.96
CA VAL A 115 4.30 1.16 -15.67
C VAL A 115 4.43 0.28 -16.92
N LEU A 116 4.78 -1.00 -16.72
CA LEU A 116 4.86 -1.97 -17.81
C LEU A 116 3.45 -2.39 -18.22
N ASP A 117 3.21 -2.49 -19.52
CA ASP A 117 1.99 -3.06 -20.07
C ASP A 117 2.15 -4.57 -20.33
N GLU A 118 1.05 -5.20 -20.75
CA GLU A 118 0.98 -6.62 -21.09
C GLU A 118 1.98 -7.06 -22.16
N LYS A 119 2.38 -6.18 -23.08
CA LYS A 119 3.33 -6.50 -24.15
C LYS A 119 4.75 -6.44 -23.61
N LEU A 120 5.07 -5.39 -22.87
CA LEU A 120 6.38 -5.18 -22.26
C LEU A 120 6.72 -6.28 -21.26
N VAL A 121 5.78 -6.76 -20.44
CA VAL A 121 6.07 -7.86 -19.50
C VAL A 121 6.40 -9.20 -20.19
N ARG A 122 6.03 -9.36 -21.47
CA ARG A 122 6.34 -10.55 -22.28
C ARG A 122 7.62 -10.40 -23.10
N ASP A 123 8.19 -9.20 -23.18
CA ASP A 123 9.49 -9.00 -23.82
C ASP A 123 10.55 -9.82 -23.06
N PRO A 124 11.36 -10.65 -23.72
CA PRO A 124 12.32 -11.51 -23.05
C PRO A 124 13.32 -10.76 -22.17
N ASN A 125 13.77 -9.57 -22.60
CA ASN A 125 14.75 -8.79 -21.84
C ASN A 125 14.09 -8.20 -20.59
N ILE A 126 12.88 -7.66 -20.72
CA ILE A 126 12.13 -7.13 -19.58
C ILE A 126 11.73 -8.25 -18.61
N SER A 127 11.28 -9.39 -19.13
CA SER A 127 10.90 -10.56 -18.34
C SER A 127 12.06 -11.07 -17.48
N GLN A 128 13.28 -11.10 -18.04
CA GLN A 128 14.48 -11.42 -17.29
C GLN A 128 14.71 -10.43 -16.13
N LEU A 129 14.61 -9.13 -16.38
CA LEU A 129 14.76 -8.11 -15.33
C LEU A 129 13.69 -8.23 -14.24
N ILE A 130 12.45 -8.58 -14.60
CA ILE A 130 11.38 -8.88 -13.63
C ILE A 130 11.78 -10.09 -12.78
N ALA A 131 12.25 -11.18 -13.39
CA ALA A 131 12.66 -12.38 -12.70
C ALA A 131 13.82 -12.12 -11.72
N GLU A 132 14.82 -11.34 -12.13
CA GLU A 132 15.94 -10.92 -11.26
C GLU A 132 15.45 -10.11 -10.06
N LYS A 133 14.52 -9.17 -10.25
CA LYS A 133 13.95 -8.38 -9.16
C LYS A 133 13.06 -9.21 -8.23
N MET A 134 12.28 -10.14 -8.76
CA MET A 134 11.51 -11.09 -7.94
C MET A 134 12.43 -12.02 -7.14
N ALA A 135 13.52 -12.50 -7.74
CA ALA A 135 14.50 -13.30 -7.03
C ALA A 135 15.13 -12.53 -5.86
N GLN A 136 15.51 -11.26 -6.08
CA GLN A 136 15.97 -10.36 -5.00
C GLN A 136 14.91 -10.24 -3.88
N MET A 137 13.65 -10.02 -4.24
CA MET A 137 12.56 -9.96 -3.26
C MET A 137 12.38 -11.28 -2.47
N HIS A 138 12.48 -12.43 -3.12
CA HIS A 138 12.36 -13.74 -2.48
C HIS A 138 13.50 -14.08 -1.51
N THR A 139 14.66 -13.42 -1.63
CA THR A 139 15.76 -13.58 -0.65
C THR A 139 15.50 -12.85 0.67
N LEU A 140 14.54 -11.92 0.71
CA LEU A 140 14.26 -11.13 1.90
C LEU A 140 13.63 -11.98 2.99
N LYS A 141 14.12 -11.81 4.23
CA LYS A 141 13.51 -12.43 5.40
C LYS A 141 12.35 -11.56 5.91
N PRO A 142 11.13 -12.12 6.05
CA PRO A 142 10.03 -11.36 6.64
C PRO A 142 10.37 -10.89 8.05
N MET A 143 9.95 -9.67 8.41
CA MET A 143 10.06 -9.21 9.80
C MET A 143 9.22 -10.12 10.68
N LYS A 144 9.79 -10.57 11.79
CA LYS A 144 9.02 -11.19 12.87
C LYS A 144 8.23 -10.07 13.53
N THR A 145 6.97 -9.90 13.16
CA THR A 145 6.07 -8.96 13.83
C THR A 145 5.99 -9.34 15.30
N THR A 146 6.59 -8.51 16.15
CA THR A 146 6.42 -8.61 17.60
C THR A 146 5.07 -8.00 17.90
N ILE A 147 4.01 -8.80 17.81
CA ILE A 147 2.74 -8.47 18.44
C ILE A 147 3.01 -8.63 19.95
N SER A 148 3.06 -7.50 20.66
CA SER A 148 3.00 -7.36 22.11
C SER A 148 3.02 -8.67 22.92
N ASN A 149 4.19 -9.03 23.47
CA ASN A 149 4.38 -10.01 24.55
C ASN A 149 3.69 -11.40 24.45
N ILE A 150 3.25 -11.84 23.27
CA ILE A 150 2.74 -13.20 23.06
C ILE A 150 3.53 -13.85 21.92
N GLN A 151 4.12 -14.99 22.26
CA GLN A 151 4.91 -15.94 21.48
C GLN A 151 5.16 -15.65 19.99
N LYS A 152 6.45 -15.76 19.62
CA LYS A 152 7.00 -15.96 18.27
C LYS A 152 6.16 -16.97 17.48
N SER A 153 5.11 -16.51 16.82
CA SER A 153 4.41 -17.33 15.84
C SER A 153 5.38 -17.56 14.67
N PRO A 154 5.57 -18.80 14.20
CA PRO A 154 6.41 -19.05 13.04
C PRO A 154 5.83 -18.30 11.84
N ILE A 155 6.70 -17.84 10.94
CA ILE A 155 6.27 -17.30 9.65
C ILE A 155 5.51 -18.43 8.94
N GLN A 156 4.23 -18.22 8.67
CA GLN A 156 3.36 -19.19 8.02
C GLN A 156 2.96 -18.70 6.64
N ALA A 157 2.86 -19.64 5.70
CA ALA A 157 2.30 -19.35 4.39
C ALA A 157 0.85 -18.85 4.54
N CYS A 158 0.55 -17.71 3.91
CA CYS A 158 -0.75 -17.08 4.02
C CYS A 158 -1.74 -17.50 2.93
N LEU A 159 -1.26 -18.04 1.80
CA LEU A 159 -2.07 -18.32 0.61
C LEU A 159 -3.33 -19.15 0.91
N PHE A 160 -3.19 -20.35 1.47
CA PHE A 160 -4.35 -21.23 1.75
C PHE A 160 -5.26 -20.67 2.84
N ARG A 161 -4.69 -19.98 3.83
CA ARG A 161 -5.47 -19.30 4.88
C ARG A 161 -6.32 -18.20 4.26
N ASP A 162 -5.74 -17.39 3.39
CA ASP A 162 -6.43 -16.26 2.78
C ASP A 162 -7.47 -16.75 1.77
N MET A 163 -7.18 -17.81 0.98
CA MET A 163 -8.19 -18.48 0.14
C MET A 163 -9.40 -18.98 0.95
N LYS A 164 -9.19 -19.62 2.11
CA LYS A 164 -10.28 -20.05 2.99
C LYS A 164 -11.11 -18.88 3.50
N LYS A 165 -10.48 -17.76 3.85
CA LYS A 165 -11.20 -16.53 4.24
C LYS A 165 -12.08 -16.02 3.10
N PHE A 166 -11.57 -15.99 1.86
CA PHE A 166 -12.36 -15.57 0.70
C PHE A 166 -13.58 -16.46 0.49
N ILE A 167 -13.41 -17.79 0.55
CA ILE A 167 -14.52 -18.74 0.42
C ILE A 167 -15.59 -18.51 1.49
N ALA A 168 -15.18 -18.39 2.76
CA ALA A 168 -16.12 -18.18 3.88
C ALA A 168 -16.93 -16.87 3.73
N LEU A 169 -16.33 -15.83 3.16
CA LEU A 169 -17.03 -14.57 2.91
C LEU A 169 -18.05 -14.69 1.77
N VAL A 170 -17.72 -15.42 0.71
CA VAL A 170 -18.69 -15.74 -0.36
C VAL A 170 -19.88 -16.51 0.22
N ASP A 171 -19.62 -17.52 1.05
CA ASP A 171 -20.68 -18.31 1.69
C ASP A 171 -21.59 -17.44 2.58
N SER A 172 -21.01 -16.45 3.27
CA SER A 172 -21.75 -15.51 4.11
C SER A 172 -22.59 -14.49 3.32
N ALA A 173 -22.10 -14.08 2.14
CA ALA A 173 -22.78 -13.11 1.27
C ALA A 173 -23.87 -13.76 0.40
N LEU A 174 -23.72 -15.05 0.10
CA LEU A 174 -24.66 -15.84 -0.68
C LEU A 174 -25.09 -17.07 0.14
N PRO A 175 -25.91 -16.91 1.19
CA PRO A 175 -26.42 -18.06 1.93
C PRO A 175 -27.21 -18.92 0.95
N LEU A 176 -26.68 -20.12 0.68
CA LEU A 176 -27.35 -21.13 -0.13
C LEU A 176 -28.75 -21.32 0.47
N LYS A 177 -29.79 -20.87 -0.23
CA LYS A 177 -31.17 -21.21 0.10
C LYS A 177 -31.29 -22.73 -0.04
N ILE A 178 -31.23 -23.45 1.07
CA ILE A 178 -31.55 -24.86 1.10
C ILE A 178 -33.02 -24.95 0.67
N SER A 179 -33.25 -25.38 -0.56
CA SER A 179 -34.59 -25.65 -1.07
C SER A 179 -35.15 -26.80 -0.26
N THR A 180 -35.92 -26.49 0.79
CA THR A 180 -36.75 -27.46 1.49
C THR A 180 -37.88 -27.88 0.57
N ASN A 181 -37.59 -28.77 -0.39
CA ASN A 181 -38.63 -29.60 -0.98
C ASN A 181 -39.04 -30.62 0.09
N LYS A 182 -39.99 -30.21 0.94
CA LYS A 182 -40.83 -31.15 1.69
C LYS A 182 -41.60 -31.96 0.64
N LYS A 183 -41.24 -33.25 0.52
CA LYS A 183 -42.13 -34.27 -0.03
C LYS A 183 -43.25 -34.55 0.97
#